data_AF-A0A142L0G4-F1
#
_entry.id   AF-A0A142L0G4-F1
#
_cell.length_a   1.000
_cell.length_b   1.000
_cell.length_c   1.000
_cell.angle_alpha   90.00
_cell.angle_beta   90.00
_cell.angle_gamma   90.00
#
_symmetry.space_group_name_H-M   'P 1'
#
loop_
_entity.id
_entity.type
_entity.pdbx_description
1 polymer ?
#
loop_
_entity_poly.entity_id
_entity_poly.type
_entity_poly.pdbx_seq_one_letter_code
_entity_poly.pdbx_strand_id
1 'polypeptide(L)'
;MIKLFTDNLPYKLSEQMTFEYNGRINDINYFLSGRYDYYTPLKKDIETIQLLLALSIFYKRVLSNFDSATKFTSRIIFKSKAESVQLGTYDLSAKEIFKLNKTVLTFKKLLEDYSIPIGLFEYLETKELLRKIKVYKDSLARETDNG
;
A
#
# COMPACT_ATOMS: atom_id res chain seq x y z
N MET A 1 3.51 -2.29 13.98
CA MET A 1 3.03 -1.47 12.86
C MET A 1 1.87 -2.11 12.09
N ILE A 2 2.02 -3.32 11.52
CA ILE A 2 0.98 -3.94 10.65
C ILE A 2 -0.42 -4.05 11.26
N LYS A 3 -0.54 -4.22 12.58
CA LYS A 3 -1.81 -4.29 13.31
C LYS A 3 -2.76 -3.12 13.00
N LEU A 4 -2.21 -1.91 12.84
CA LEU A 4 -2.97 -0.71 12.46
C LEU A 4 -3.81 -0.91 11.19
N PHE A 5 -3.38 -1.81 10.30
CA PHE A 5 -4.02 -2.09 9.02
C PHE A 5 -4.83 -3.40 9.01
N THR A 6 -4.72 -4.24 10.04
CA THR A 6 -5.30 -5.59 10.06
C THR A 6 -6.40 -5.81 11.10
N ASP A 7 -6.51 -4.93 12.11
CA ASP A 7 -7.42 -5.16 13.25
C ASP A 7 -8.91 -5.25 12.85
N ASN A 8 -9.31 -4.61 11.75
CA ASN A 8 -10.67 -4.63 11.23
C ASN A 8 -10.82 -5.44 9.93
N LEU A 9 -9.83 -6.25 9.59
CA LEU A 9 -9.86 -7.09 8.39
C LEU A 9 -10.24 -8.54 8.72
N PRO A 10 -10.82 -9.28 7.75
CA PRO A 10 -11.09 -10.70 7.91
C PRO A 10 -9.82 -11.48 8.26
N TYR A 11 -9.93 -12.45 9.19
CA TYR A 11 -8.81 -13.22 9.73
C TYR A 11 -7.79 -13.67 8.66
N LYS A 12 -8.28 -14.33 7.60
CA LYS A 12 -7.42 -14.87 6.53
C LYS A 12 -6.59 -13.78 5.84
N LEU A 13 -7.16 -12.60 5.65
CA LEU A 13 -6.46 -11.47 5.03
C LEU A 13 -5.45 -10.87 6.01
N SER A 14 -5.84 -10.69 7.27
CA SER A 14 -4.98 -10.20 8.35
C SER A 14 -3.77 -11.10 8.57
N GLU A 15 -3.96 -12.41 8.56
CA GLU A 15 -2.90 -13.42 8.69
C GLU A 15 -1.91 -13.33 7.53
N GLN A 16 -2.40 -13.29 6.29
CA GLN A 16 -1.55 -13.17 5.09
C GLN A 16 -0.73 -11.89 5.09
N MET A 17 -1.35 -10.75 5.44
CA MET A 17 -0.66 -9.47 5.54
C MET A 17 0.39 -9.46 6.65
N THR A 18 0.07 -10.04 7.80
CA THR A 18 0.99 -10.14 8.94
C THR A 18 2.19 -11.01 8.61
N PHE A 19 1.97 -12.16 7.96
CA PHE A 19 3.03 -13.05 7.52
C PHE A 19 3.99 -12.35 6.54
N GLU A 20 3.45 -11.69 5.51
CA GLU A 20 4.25 -10.94 4.54
C GLU A 20 5.03 -9.81 5.21
N TYR A 21 4.39 -9.04 6.10
CA TYR A 21 5.02 -7.96 6.83
C TYR A 21 6.20 -8.46 7.67
N ASN A 22 6.01 -9.54 8.43
CA ASN A 22 7.07 -10.08 9.30
C ASN A 22 8.27 -10.57 8.49
N GLY A 23 8.03 -11.25 7.36
CA GLY A 23 9.11 -11.67 6.46
C GLY A 23 9.91 -10.49 5.93
N ARG A 24 9.22 -9.47 5.42
CA ARG A 24 9.87 -8.28 4.86
C ARG A 24 10.57 -7.43 5.93
N ILE A 25 10.05 -7.36 7.16
CA ILE A 25 10.74 -6.67 8.26
C ILE A 25 12.07 -7.33 8.60
N ASN A 26 12.14 -8.66 8.58
CA ASN A 26 13.39 -9.36 8.81
C ASN A 26 14.43 -8.99 7.73
N ASP A 27 14.02 -8.93 6.46
CA ASP A 27 14.88 -8.48 5.37
C ASP A 27 15.32 -7.01 5.56
N ILE A 28 14.40 -6.12 5.95
CA ILE A 28 14.72 -4.70 6.19
C ILE A 28 15.77 -4.58 7.29
N ASN A 29 15.57 -5.27 8.42
CA ASN A 29 16.52 -5.28 9.51
C ASN A 29 17.88 -5.84 9.08
N TYR A 30 17.89 -6.86 8.21
CA TYR A 30 19.12 -7.39 7.62
C TYR A 30 19.86 -6.33 6.79
N PHE A 31 19.17 -5.62 5.88
CA PHE A 31 19.79 -4.56 5.07
C PHE A 31 20.24 -3.35 5.89
N LEU A 32 19.54 -3.03 6.98
CA LEU A 32 19.84 -1.91 7.87
C LEU A 32 20.81 -2.26 9.02
N SER A 33 21.29 -3.51 9.09
CA SER A 33 22.21 -3.98 10.14
C SER A 33 23.58 -3.31 10.15
N GLY A 34 23.90 -2.48 9.14
CA GLY A 34 25.21 -1.82 8.98
C GLY A 34 26.17 -2.59 8.08
N ARG A 35 25.73 -3.69 7.46
CA ARG A 35 26.50 -4.43 6.44
C ARG A 35 26.57 -3.72 5.08
N TYR A 36 25.68 -2.76 4.84
CA TYR A 36 25.55 -2.06 3.58
C TYR A 36 25.49 -0.55 3.80
N ASP A 37 26.60 0.14 3.54
CA ASP A 37 26.72 1.60 3.75
C ASP A 37 25.64 2.40 3.02
N TYR A 38 25.22 1.91 1.85
CA TYR A 38 24.15 2.52 1.05
C TYR A 38 22.83 2.70 1.83
N TYR A 39 22.50 1.77 2.72
CA TYR A 39 21.25 1.81 3.50
C TYR A 39 21.44 2.36 4.92
N THR A 40 22.67 2.58 5.39
CA THR A 40 22.95 3.13 6.74
C THR A 40 22.16 4.40 7.06
N PRO A 41 21.99 5.38 6.14
CA PRO A 41 21.21 6.59 6.43
C PRO A 41 19.74 6.35 6.73
N LEU A 42 19.19 5.20 6.34
CA LEU A 42 17.79 4.82 6.58
C LEU A 42 17.55 4.25 7.98
N LYS A 43 18.61 3.84 8.70
CA LYS A 43 18.48 3.21 10.02
C LYS A 43 17.77 4.11 11.04
N LYS A 44 18.00 5.43 10.95
CA LYS A 44 17.34 6.43 11.80
C LYS A 44 15.84 6.57 11.52
N ASP A 45 15.37 6.13 10.36
CA ASP A 45 13.99 6.26 9.90
C ASP A 45 13.25 4.91 9.91
N ILE A 46 13.71 3.93 10.72
CA ILE A 46 13.16 2.57 10.73
C ILE A 46 11.65 2.54 10.98
N GLU A 47 11.13 3.36 11.89
CA GLU A 47 9.69 3.39 12.19
C GLU A 47 8.87 3.87 10.99
N THR A 48 9.35 4.90 10.30
CA THR A 48 8.74 5.39 9.05
C THR A 48 8.78 4.32 7.97
N ILE A 49 9.88 3.58 7.84
CA ILE A 49 10.02 2.47 6.89
C ILE A 49 9.05 1.34 7.23
N GLN A 50 8.88 1.00 8.51
CA GLN A 50 7.90 0.03 8.97
C GLN A 50 6.47 0.46 8.62
N LEU A 51 6.16 1.75 8.78
CA LEU A 51 4.86 2.31 8.42
C LEU A 51 4.63 2.24 6.91
N LEU A 52 5.60 2.69 6.10
CA LEU A 52 5.53 2.62 4.65
C LEU A 52 5.39 1.18 4.14
N LEU A 53 6.07 0.22 4.77
CA LEU A 53 5.92 -1.20 4.46
C LEU A 53 4.52 -1.72 4.80
N ALA A 54 3.99 -1.39 5.97
CA ALA A 54 2.64 -1.81 6.35
C ALA A 54 1.59 -1.21 5.40
N LEU A 55 1.77 0.07 5.05
CA LEU A 55 0.92 0.82 4.13
C LEU A 55 0.97 0.24 2.71
N SER A 56 2.14 -0.13 2.21
CA SER A 56 2.30 -0.72 0.88
C SER A 56 1.69 -2.11 0.79
N ILE A 57 1.79 -2.93 1.85
CA ILE A 57 1.14 -4.24 1.93
C ILE A 57 -0.38 -4.07 1.93
N PHE A 58 -0.91 -3.14 2.74
CA PHE A 58 -2.35 -2.83 2.75
C PHE A 58 -2.83 -2.35 1.37
N TYR A 59 -2.08 -1.46 0.71
CA TYR A 59 -2.39 -1.03 -0.64
C TYR A 59 -2.47 -2.20 -1.62
N LYS A 60 -1.46 -3.08 -1.63
CA LYS A 60 -1.40 -4.24 -2.54
C LYS A 60 -2.47 -5.30 -2.28
N ARG A 61 -2.82 -5.55 -1.02
CA ARG A 61 -3.73 -6.64 -0.63
C ARG A 61 -5.19 -6.21 -0.56
N VAL A 62 -5.46 -4.93 -0.31
CA VAL A 62 -6.82 -4.41 -0.09
C VAL A 62 -7.21 -3.41 -1.17
N LEU A 63 -6.48 -2.30 -1.28
CA LEU A 63 -6.93 -1.17 -2.08
C LEU A 63 -6.81 -1.39 -3.59
N SER A 64 -5.79 -2.10 -4.04
CA SER A 64 -5.64 -2.50 -5.45
C SER A 64 -6.81 -3.38 -5.91
N ASN A 65 -7.29 -4.26 -5.03
CA ASN A 65 -8.44 -5.14 -5.28
C ASN A 65 -9.74 -4.34 -5.29
N PHE A 66 -9.90 -3.36 -4.37
CA PHE A 66 -11.04 -2.45 -4.40
C PHE A 66 -11.06 -1.60 -5.67
N ASP A 67 -9.93 -1.02 -6.07
CA ASP A 67 -9.80 -0.24 -7.30
C ASP A 67 -10.12 -1.09 -8.54
N SER A 68 -9.63 -2.33 -8.59
CA SER A 68 -9.92 -3.27 -9.68
C SER A 68 -11.40 -3.67 -9.73
N ALA A 69 -12.00 -4.00 -8.58
CA ALA A 69 -13.41 -4.37 -8.48
C ALA A 69 -14.33 -3.22 -8.89
N THR A 70 -14.05 -2.00 -8.42
CA THR A 70 -14.86 -0.82 -8.78
C THR A 70 -14.80 -0.54 -10.28
N LYS A 71 -13.61 -0.58 -10.90
CA LYS A 71 -13.44 -0.38 -12.35
C LYS A 71 -14.16 -1.45 -13.17
N PHE A 72 -14.01 -2.72 -12.81
CA PHE A 72 -14.67 -3.84 -13.48
C PHE A 72 -16.19 -3.72 -13.42
N THR A 73 -16.73 -3.57 -12.21
CA THR A 73 -18.18 -3.60 -12.00
C THR A 73 -18.84 -2.33 -12.51
N SER A 74 -18.21 -1.16 -12.35
CA SER A 74 -18.69 0.07 -12.99
C SER A 74 -18.81 -0.12 -14.50
N ARG A 75 -17.80 -0.71 -15.15
CA ARG A 75 -17.83 -0.95 -16.59
C ARG A 75 -18.97 -1.88 -17.02
N ILE A 76 -19.31 -2.89 -16.21
CA ILE A 76 -20.45 -3.78 -16.49
C ILE A 76 -21.77 -3.04 -16.31
N ILE A 77 -21.97 -2.38 -15.18
CA ILE A 77 -23.23 -1.66 -14.88
C ILE A 77 -23.47 -0.56 -15.91
N PHE A 78 -22.45 0.22 -16.28
CA PHE A 78 -22.61 1.30 -17.27
C PHE A 78 -22.85 0.81 -18.71
N LYS A 79 -22.43 -0.42 -19.05
CA LYS A 79 -22.57 -0.97 -20.41
C LYS A 79 -23.70 -1.99 -20.54
N SER A 80 -24.41 -2.30 -19.47
CA SER A 80 -25.51 -3.27 -19.47
C SER A 80 -26.70 -2.73 -18.69
N LYS A 81 -27.84 -3.43 -18.74
CA LYS A 81 -28.98 -3.16 -17.86
C LYS A 81 -28.83 -3.83 -16.47
N ALA A 82 -27.63 -4.32 -16.13
CA ALA A 82 -27.39 -5.01 -14.86
C ALA A 82 -27.25 -4.00 -13.72
N GLU A 83 -27.94 -4.24 -12.61
CA GLU A 83 -27.93 -3.37 -11.42
C GLU A 83 -26.83 -3.76 -10.41
N SER A 84 -26.34 -5.00 -10.49
CA SER A 84 -25.29 -5.55 -9.63
C SER A 84 -24.47 -6.62 -10.35
N VAL A 85 -23.30 -6.93 -9.79
CA VAL A 85 -22.54 -8.14 -10.14
C VAL A 85 -22.48 -9.05 -8.93
N GLN A 86 -22.98 -10.26 -9.09
CA GLN A 86 -22.94 -11.28 -8.05
C GLN A 86 -21.57 -11.97 -8.03
N LEU A 87 -20.93 -12.00 -6.86
CA LEU A 87 -19.68 -12.71 -6.59
C LEU A 87 -19.95 -13.76 -5.51
N GLY A 88 -20.26 -14.99 -5.95
CA GLY A 88 -20.69 -16.06 -5.05
C GLY A 88 -22.04 -15.71 -4.41
N THR A 89 -22.04 -15.50 -3.10
CA THR A 89 -23.25 -15.11 -2.33
C THR A 89 -23.38 -13.60 -2.12
N TYR A 90 -22.42 -12.81 -2.61
CA TYR A 90 -22.37 -11.36 -2.38
C TYR A 90 -22.78 -10.57 -3.63
N ASP A 91 -23.71 -9.63 -3.46
CA ASP A 91 -24.11 -8.71 -4.53
C ASP A 91 -23.37 -7.38 -4.45
N LEU A 92 -22.48 -7.17 -5.42
CA LEU A 92 -21.75 -5.93 -5.56
C LEU A 92 -22.61 -4.91 -6.31
N SER A 93 -23.49 -4.24 -5.56
CA SER A 93 -24.36 -3.16 -6.05
C SER A 93 -23.61 -1.84 -6.29
N ALA A 94 -24.24 -0.90 -6.99
CA ALA A 94 -23.73 0.46 -7.17
C ALA A 94 -23.36 1.16 -5.85
N LYS A 95 -24.14 0.93 -4.77
CA LYS A 95 -23.88 1.51 -3.44
C LYS A 95 -22.59 0.97 -2.83
N GLU A 96 -22.33 -0.33 -2.97
CA GLU A 96 -21.11 -0.97 -2.47
C GLU A 96 -19.89 -0.52 -3.27
N ILE A 97 -20.01 -0.45 -4.60
CA ILE A 97 -18.96 0.12 -5.47
C ILE A 97 -18.61 1.54 -5.07
N PHE A 98 -19.61 2.38 -4.79
CA PHE A 98 -19.38 3.76 -4.37
C PHE A 98 -18.58 3.83 -3.06
N LYS A 99 -18.89 2.98 -2.08
CA LYS A 99 -18.13 2.90 -0.82
C LYS A 99 -16.68 2.49 -1.07
N LEU A 100 -16.46 1.42 -1.85
CA LEU A 100 -15.11 0.95 -2.17
C LEU A 100 -14.30 2.04 -2.90
N ASN A 101 -14.91 2.71 -3.87
CA ASN A 101 -14.26 3.79 -4.62
C ASN A 101 -13.92 4.98 -3.70
N LYS A 102 -14.83 5.36 -2.80
CA LYS A 102 -14.56 6.42 -1.81
C LYS A 102 -13.36 6.09 -0.93
N THR A 103 -13.22 4.83 -0.49
CA THR A 103 -12.05 4.38 0.27
C THR A 103 -10.75 4.51 -0.53
N VAL A 104 -10.76 4.09 -1.80
CA VAL A 104 -9.60 4.22 -2.70
C VAL A 104 -9.22 5.69 -2.90
N LEU A 105 -10.19 6.58 -3.14
CA LEU A 105 -9.95 8.01 -3.31
C LEU A 105 -9.41 8.66 -2.03
N THR A 106 -9.98 8.30 -0.88
CA THR A 106 -9.52 8.81 0.43
C THR A 106 -8.06 8.42 0.68
N PHE A 107 -7.69 7.19 0.33
CA PHE A 107 -6.32 6.73 0.45
C PHE A 107 -5.37 7.46 -0.51
N LYS A 108 -5.75 7.64 -1.78
CA LYS A 108 -4.93 8.39 -2.74
C LYS A 108 -4.70 9.82 -2.28
N LYS A 109 -5.74 10.48 -1.78
CA LYS A 109 -5.63 11.82 -1.19
C LYS A 109 -4.69 11.83 0.02
N LEU A 110 -4.77 10.84 0.90
CA LEU A 110 -3.82 10.73 2.02
C LEU A 110 -2.38 10.63 1.51
N LEU A 111 -2.11 9.82 0.49
CA LEU A 111 -0.77 9.74 -0.08
C LEU A 111 -0.30 11.08 -0.66
N GLU A 112 -1.19 11.78 -1.38
CA GLU A 112 -0.92 13.12 -1.91
C GLU A 112 -0.62 14.15 -0.81
N ASP A 113 -1.42 14.17 0.26
CA ASP A 113 -1.24 15.08 1.41
C ASP A 113 0.11 14.88 2.10
N TYR A 114 0.63 13.64 2.11
CA TYR A 114 1.95 13.30 2.64
C TYR A 114 3.04 13.22 1.56
N SER A 115 2.75 13.67 0.34
CA SER A 115 3.64 13.64 -0.83
C SER A 115 4.18 12.27 -1.23
N ILE A 116 3.57 11.17 -0.77
CA ILE A 116 4.03 9.80 -1.01
C ILE A 116 3.61 9.36 -2.42
N PRO A 117 4.54 9.14 -3.36
CA PRO A 117 4.18 8.71 -4.70
C PRO A 117 3.72 7.24 -4.67
N ILE A 118 2.62 6.93 -5.36
CA ILE A 118 2.09 5.55 -5.40
C ILE A 118 3.09 4.54 -5.97
N GLY A 119 3.95 4.98 -6.89
CA GLY A 119 5.03 4.18 -7.47
C GLY A 119 6.10 3.73 -6.45
N LEU A 120 6.12 4.32 -5.25
CA LEU A 120 6.92 3.83 -4.12
C LEU A 120 6.50 2.42 -3.71
N PHE A 121 5.21 2.09 -3.85
CA PHE A 121 4.64 0.80 -3.45
C PHE A 121 4.71 -0.27 -4.55
N GLU A 122 5.14 0.09 -5.75
CA GLU A 122 5.32 -0.85 -6.85
C GLU A 122 6.69 -1.52 -6.73
N TYR A 123 6.76 -2.64 -6.00
CA TYR A 123 8.00 -3.39 -5.83
C TYR A 123 7.71 -4.88 -5.72
N LEU A 124 8.66 -5.70 -6.15
CA LEU A 124 8.62 -7.15 -5.98
C LEU A 124 9.35 -7.54 -4.68
N GLU A 125 10.57 -7.03 -4.53
CA GLU A 125 11.49 -7.42 -3.46
C GLU A 125 11.62 -6.34 -2.38
N THR A 126 11.97 -6.77 -1.16
CA THR A 126 12.19 -5.85 -0.04
C THR A 126 13.35 -4.88 -0.30
N LYS A 127 14.41 -5.35 -0.97
CA LYS A 127 15.55 -4.52 -1.38
C LYS A 127 15.13 -3.42 -2.35
N GLU A 128 14.21 -3.71 -3.26
CA GLU A 128 13.67 -2.72 -4.20
C GLU A 128 12.90 -1.63 -3.47
N LEU A 129 12.04 -1.99 -2.50
CA LEU A 129 11.35 -1.01 -1.66
C LEU A 129 12.35 -0.08 -0.96
N LEU A 130 13.36 -0.64 -0.29
CA LEU A 130 14.35 0.17 0.43
C LEU A 130 15.13 1.11 -0.50
N ARG A 131 15.50 0.64 -1.69
CA ARG A 131 16.14 1.47 -2.72
C ARG A 131 15.23 2.62 -3.15
N LYS A 132 13.93 2.35 -3.40
CA LYS A 132 12.97 3.42 -3.75
C LYS A 132 12.81 4.43 -2.61
N ILE A 133 12.72 3.97 -1.36
CA ILE A 133 12.66 4.85 -0.17
C ILE A 133 13.92 5.72 -0.07
N LYS A 134 15.11 5.13 -0.26
CA LYS A 134 16.37 5.89 -0.22
C LYS A 134 16.43 6.98 -1.28
N VAL A 135 16.14 6.62 -2.53
CA VAL A 135 16.14 7.55 -3.67
C VAL A 135 15.15 8.69 -3.43
N TYR A 136 13.96 8.37 -2.93
CA TYR A 136 12.92 9.36 -2.65
C TYR A 136 13.31 10.26 -1.46
N LYS A 137 13.88 9.72 -0.39
CA LYS A 137 14.41 10.52 0.72
C LYS A 137 15.49 11.50 0.24
N ASP A 138 16.38 11.04 -0.63
CA ASP A 138 17.47 11.85 -1.18
C ASP A 138 16.97 12.92 -2.16
N SER A 139 15.84 12.71 -2.84
CA SER A 139 15.24 13.77 -3.67
C SER A 139 14.63 14.87 -2.80
N LEU A 140 13.93 14.53 -1.73
CA LEU A 140 13.34 15.51 -0.81
C LEU A 140 14.40 16.38 -0.13
N ALA A 141 15.53 15.79 0.26
CA ALA A 141 16.64 16.56 0.84
C ALA A 141 17.20 17.60 -0.15
N ARG A 142 17.37 17.22 -1.42
CA ARG A 142 17.87 18.11 -2.48
C ARG A 142 16.92 19.25 -2.83
N GLU A 143 15.61 19.03 -2.72
CA GLU A 143 14.62 20.10 -2.92
C GLU A 143 14.65 21.12 -1.77
N THR A 144 15.01 20.68 -0.56
CA THR A 144 15.09 21.56 0.62
C THR A 144 16.34 22.44 0.62
N ASP A 145 17.45 21.97 0.04
CA ASP A 145 18.71 22.73 -0.02
C ASP A 145 18.76 23.79 -1.16
N ASN A 146 17.80 23.77 -2.08
CA ASN A 146 17.73 24.70 -3.22
C ASN A 146 16.65 25.79 -3.07
N GLY A 147 16.07 25.96 -1.88
CA GLY A 147 15.11 27.02 -1.52
C GLY A 147 15.64 27.93 -0.44
#